data_AF-A0A7S3L5D8-F1
#
_entry.id   AF-A0A7S3L5D8-F1
#
_cell.length_a   1.000
_cell.length_b   1.000
_cell.length_c   1.000
_cell.angle_alpha   90.00
_cell.angle_beta   90.00
_cell.angle_gamma   90.00
#
_symmetry.space_group_name_H-M   'P 1'
#
loop_
_entity.id
_entity.type
_entity.pdbx_description
1 polymer ?
#
loop_
_entity_poly.entity_id
_entity_poly.type
_entity_poly.pdbx_seq_one_letter_code
_entity_poly.pdbx_strand_id
1 'polypeptide(L)'
;RNISKHPPHKIILEMSTAEEATVNPDGSTTFENEPPVDENMGEEGFQEAVMEKTGIDPAFYLLGAVVLFVIAYFVINSMRKKDENDGDDFFASLDTEKFNLKLPSEVDEYYKIKEKCESAGWEPGSKPATPQEAANGPHRVMAQALMKRAIADIPILQHIQKESPGMNKLYSQSMCSEKQWRAYQKAEALVSAEVDEVRRESDQIEPGWSQMIWRQAMQYHQMLKQRHEQEAKAVEAAAAAKNAAPEKKKTPEELAKEKEIAAEKAAQELLKQEEKEKGQDKAFTGTTKL
;
A
#
# COMPACT_ATOMS: atom_id res chain seq x y z
N ARG A 1 43.49 -23.67 18.56
CA ARG A 1 43.76 -23.65 20.01
C ARG A 1 43.33 -22.29 20.54
N ASN A 2 42.42 -22.30 21.53
CA ASN A 2 41.93 -21.19 22.35
C ASN A 2 41.36 -19.95 21.61
N ILE A 3 40.08 -19.65 21.83
CA ILE A 3 39.67 -18.60 22.78
C ILE A 3 38.22 -18.89 23.24
N SER A 4 38.10 -19.08 24.56
CA SER A 4 37.01 -18.69 25.48
C SER A 4 35.54 -18.86 25.07
N LYS A 5 34.88 -19.86 25.69
CA LYS A 5 33.44 -19.88 25.95
C LYS A 5 33.24 -19.71 27.46
N HIS A 6 32.66 -18.58 27.88
CA HIS A 6 32.06 -18.44 29.20
C HIS A 6 30.54 -18.21 29.04
N PRO A 7 29.68 -19.00 29.73
CA PRO A 7 28.29 -18.65 30.06
C PRO A 7 28.31 -17.72 31.31
N PRO A 8 27.23 -17.02 31.76
CA PRO A 8 25.90 -17.58 32.04
C PRO A 8 24.72 -16.59 31.94
N HIS A 9 23.47 -17.03 32.20
CA HIS A 9 22.63 -16.53 33.30
C HIS A 9 21.24 -17.16 33.24
N LYS A 10 20.99 -18.06 34.21
CA LYS A 10 19.65 -18.44 34.68
C LYS A 10 18.97 -17.17 35.22
N ILE A 11 17.77 -16.88 34.75
CA ILE A 11 16.84 -16.02 35.48
C ILE A 11 15.79 -16.95 36.10
N ILE A 12 15.92 -17.11 37.41
CA ILE A 12 14.86 -17.55 38.31
C ILE A 12 14.08 -16.28 38.63
N LEU A 13 12.77 -16.26 38.40
CA LEU A 13 11.89 -15.22 38.92
C LEU A 13 10.90 -15.91 39.86
N GLU A 14 11.16 -15.70 41.14
CA GLU A 14 10.32 -16.06 42.26
C GLU A 14 8.99 -15.30 42.23
N MET A 15 7.99 -15.95 42.82
CA MET A 15 6.69 -15.39 43.18
C MET A 15 6.87 -14.30 44.24
N SER A 16 6.13 -13.20 44.11
CA SER A 16 5.98 -12.18 45.14
C SER A 16 4.50 -11.90 45.41
N THR A 17 4.26 -11.54 46.66
CA THR A 17 3.09 -11.68 47.50
C THR A 17 2.24 -10.42 47.58
N ALA A 18 0.93 -10.63 47.76
CA ALA A 18 -0.06 -9.90 48.58
C ALA A 18 0.14 -8.39 48.84
N GLU A 19 -0.85 -7.61 48.42
CA GLU A 19 -1.13 -6.26 48.93
C GLU A 19 -1.74 -6.34 50.36
N GLU A 20 -1.13 -5.61 51.29
CA GLU A 20 -1.55 -5.45 52.69
C GLU A 20 -2.73 -4.47 52.83
N ALA A 21 -3.76 -4.90 53.60
CA ALA A 21 -4.74 -4.01 54.21
C ALA A 21 -4.31 -3.70 55.66
N THR A 22 -4.22 -2.42 56.00
CA THR A 22 -3.79 -1.93 57.32
C THR A 22 -4.95 -1.99 58.31
N VAL A 23 -4.81 -2.80 59.37
CA VAL A 23 -5.73 -2.92 60.50
C VAL A 23 -5.01 -2.47 61.77
N ASN A 24 -5.62 -1.57 62.54
CA ASN A 24 -5.08 -1.16 63.85
C ASN A 24 -5.39 -2.19 64.94
N PRO A 25 -4.51 -2.34 65.95
CA PRO A 25 -4.34 -3.60 66.70
C PRO A 25 -5.29 -3.82 67.90
N ASP A 26 -6.42 -3.12 68.03
CA ASP A 26 -7.33 -3.27 69.18
C ASP A 26 -8.80 -3.61 68.83
N GLY A 27 -9.13 -3.80 67.55
CA GLY A 27 -10.33 -4.58 67.15
C GLY A 27 -11.68 -4.09 67.67
N SER A 28 -11.86 -2.78 67.89
CA SER A 28 -13.13 -2.20 68.35
C SER A 28 -13.41 -0.84 67.71
N THR A 29 -14.65 -0.64 67.21
CA THR A 29 -15.23 0.71 67.04
C THR A 29 -16.59 0.77 67.72
N THR A 30 -16.60 1.45 68.86
CA THR A 30 -17.73 1.79 69.74
C THR A 30 -18.48 3.01 69.23
N PHE A 31 -19.81 3.02 69.40
CA PHE A 31 -20.60 4.26 69.51
C PHE A 31 -21.59 4.10 70.66
N GLU A 32 -21.30 4.76 71.78
CA GLU A 32 -22.26 5.08 72.85
C GLU A 32 -22.51 6.59 72.82
N ASN A 33 -23.79 7.02 72.76
CA ASN A 33 -24.38 7.98 73.72
C ASN A 33 -25.85 8.31 73.36
N GLU A 34 -26.75 7.91 74.25
CA GLU A 34 -28.07 8.51 74.53
C GLU A 34 -27.87 9.72 75.49
N PRO A 35 -28.82 10.69 75.70
CA PRO A 35 -30.02 10.46 76.52
C PRO A 35 -31.20 11.48 76.26
N PRO A 36 -32.17 11.74 77.19
CA PRO A 36 -33.54 11.22 77.13
C PRO A 36 -34.64 12.33 77.18
N VAL A 37 -35.86 12.14 76.67
CA VAL A 37 -37.01 12.97 77.11
C VAL A 37 -38.39 12.30 76.93
N ASP A 38 -39.10 12.26 78.06
CA ASP A 38 -40.54 12.25 78.39
C ASP A 38 -41.59 11.32 77.76
N GLU A 39 -42.35 10.77 78.70
CA GLU A 39 -43.64 10.13 78.55
C GLU A 39 -44.78 11.16 78.33
N ASN A 40 -45.81 10.67 77.62
CA ASN A 40 -47.23 10.98 77.80
C ASN A 40 -47.87 12.08 76.91
N MET A 41 -48.60 11.65 75.87
CA MET A 41 -50.02 11.97 75.64
C MET A 41 -50.45 11.56 74.22
N GLY A 42 -51.69 11.07 74.08
CA GLY A 42 -52.46 11.29 72.86
C GLY A 42 -52.78 10.04 72.05
N GLU A 43 -53.68 9.24 72.60
CA GLU A 43 -54.56 8.33 71.88
C GLU A 43 -55.40 9.11 70.84
N GLU A 44 -55.03 9.07 69.56
CA GLU A 44 -55.95 9.30 68.43
C GLU A 44 -55.58 8.39 67.26
N GLY A 45 -56.57 7.61 66.80
CA GLY A 45 -56.42 6.58 65.79
C GLY A 45 -55.92 7.12 64.46
N PHE A 46 -54.71 6.72 64.09
CA PHE A 46 -54.25 6.75 62.71
C PHE A 46 -54.33 5.33 62.17
N GLN A 47 -55.22 5.11 61.19
CA GLN A 47 -55.29 3.87 60.43
C GLN A 47 -53.92 3.59 59.83
N GLU A 48 -53.23 2.63 60.43
CA GLU A 48 -52.12 1.92 59.83
C GLU A 48 -52.65 1.25 58.56
N ALA A 49 -52.51 1.94 57.43
CA ALA A 49 -52.47 1.28 56.15
C ALA A 49 -51.24 0.37 56.21
N VAL A 50 -51.49 -0.88 56.62
CA VAL A 50 -50.60 -2.01 56.42
C VAL A 50 -50.31 -2.02 54.93
N MET A 51 -49.25 -1.33 54.52
CA MET A 51 -48.71 -1.45 53.18
C MET A 51 -48.03 -2.81 53.20
N GLU A 52 -48.85 -3.81 52.89
CA GLU A 52 -48.47 -5.18 52.61
C GLU A 52 -47.21 -5.13 51.75
N LYS A 53 -46.05 -5.39 52.37
CA LYS A 53 -44.81 -5.63 51.64
C LYS A 53 -45.04 -6.90 50.85
N THR A 54 -45.60 -6.76 49.66
CA THR A 54 -45.49 -7.78 48.63
C THR A 54 -44.00 -7.96 48.43
N GLY A 55 -43.44 -9.00 49.06
CA GLY A 55 -42.04 -9.35 48.96
C GLY A 55 -41.74 -9.62 47.51
N ILE A 56 -41.21 -8.61 46.82
CA ILE A 56 -40.67 -8.78 45.48
C ILE A 56 -39.57 -9.81 45.63
N ASP A 57 -39.76 -10.96 44.99
CA ASP A 57 -38.81 -12.08 45.01
C ASP A 57 -37.39 -11.51 44.74
N PRO A 58 -36.38 -11.82 45.58
CA PRO A 58 -35.00 -11.39 45.35
C PRO A 58 -34.50 -11.67 43.92
N ALA A 59 -35.10 -12.63 43.21
CA ALA A 59 -34.87 -12.87 41.79
C ALA A 59 -35.16 -11.65 40.88
N PHE A 60 -36.19 -10.84 41.16
CA PHE A 60 -36.51 -9.65 40.37
C PHE A 60 -35.49 -8.52 40.57
N TYR A 61 -34.91 -8.39 41.77
CA TYR A 61 -33.82 -7.44 42.01
C TYR A 61 -32.55 -7.86 41.27
N LEU A 62 -32.24 -9.16 41.23
CA LEU A 62 -31.15 -9.68 40.41
C LEU A 62 -31.39 -9.49 38.92
N LEU A 63 -32.61 -9.75 38.44
CA LEU A 63 -32.98 -9.50 37.05
C LEU A 63 -32.82 -8.01 36.69
N GLY A 64 -33.32 -7.12 37.55
CA GLY A 64 -33.16 -5.67 37.39
C GLY A 64 -31.70 -5.23 37.38
N ALA A 65 -30.86 -5.80 38.24
CA ALA A 65 -29.43 -5.53 38.28
C ALA A 65 -28.71 -6.00 37.02
N VAL A 66 -29.04 -7.20 36.50
CA VAL A 66 -28.48 -7.72 35.23
C VAL A 66 -28.90 -6.83 34.06
N VAL A 67 -30.16 -6.42 33.98
CA VAL A 67 -30.65 -5.54 32.93
C VAL A 67 -29.95 -4.18 32.99
N LEU A 68 -29.82 -3.58 34.18
CA LEU A 68 -29.06 -2.34 34.36
C LEU A 68 -27.59 -2.50 33.98
N PHE A 69 -26.96 -3.62 34.30
CA PHE A 69 -25.58 -3.90 33.94
C PHE A 69 -25.41 -4.05 32.42
N VAL A 70 -26.34 -4.71 31.73
CA VAL A 70 -26.35 -4.83 30.27
C VAL A 70 -26.55 -3.47 29.61
N ILE A 71 -27.47 -2.64 30.12
CA ILE A 71 -27.70 -1.28 29.62
C ILE A 71 -26.47 -0.41 29.86
N ALA A 72 -25.89 -0.44 31.06
CA ALA A 72 -24.68 0.30 31.39
C ALA A 72 -23.49 -0.15 30.52
N TYR A 73 -23.32 -1.46 30.33
CA TYR A 73 -22.32 -2.01 29.40
C TYR A 73 -22.52 -1.51 27.98
N PHE A 74 -23.76 -1.49 27.49
CA PHE A 74 -24.07 -1.02 26.14
C PHE A 74 -23.84 0.49 25.99
N VAL A 75 -24.20 1.30 26.99
CA VAL A 75 -23.98 2.75 27.01
C VAL A 75 -22.48 3.06 27.04
N ILE A 76 -21.72 2.43 27.95
CA ILE A 76 -20.26 2.60 28.05
C ILE A 76 -19.58 2.16 26.74
N ASN A 77 -19.99 1.04 26.16
CA ASN A 77 -19.46 0.57 24.87
C ASN A 77 -19.82 1.54 23.73
N SER A 78 -21.01 2.15 23.75
CA SER A 78 -21.39 3.14 22.73
C SER A 78 -20.67 4.48 22.88
N MET A 79 -20.35 4.88 24.12
CA MET A 79 -19.59 6.11 24.39
C MET A 79 -18.12 5.92 24.02
N ARG A 80 -17.52 4.78 24.36
CA ARG A 80 -16.15 4.42 23.92
C ARG A 80 -16.02 4.41 22.39
N LYS A 81 -17.04 3.89 21.69
CA LYS A 81 -17.08 3.92 20.21
C LYS A 81 -17.21 5.31 19.60
N LYS A 82 -17.77 6.29 20.31
CA LYS A 82 -17.87 7.68 19.82
C LYS A 82 -16.54 8.41 19.93
N ASP A 83 -15.88 8.31 21.09
CA ASP A 83 -14.58 8.95 21.31
C ASP A 83 -13.47 8.36 20.41
N GLU A 84 -13.51 7.06 20.11
CA GLU A 84 -12.63 6.42 19.12
C GLU A 84 -12.89 6.93 17.68
N ASN A 85 -14.16 7.12 17.30
CA ASN A 85 -14.50 7.55 15.94
C ASN A 85 -14.06 8.99 15.64
N ASP A 86 -14.20 9.90 16.61
CA ASP A 86 -13.83 11.31 16.42
C ASP A 86 -12.30 11.48 16.27
N GLY A 87 -11.51 10.69 17.00
CA GLY A 87 -10.06 10.63 16.83
C GLY A 87 -9.66 10.02 15.49
N ASP A 88 -10.31 8.92 15.10
CA ASP A 88 -10.05 8.23 13.84
C ASP A 88 -10.36 9.08 12.61
N ASP A 89 -11.39 9.92 12.63
CA ASP A 89 -11.79 10.74 11.48
C ASP A 89 -10.79 11.87 11.17
N PHE A 90 -10.17 12.45 12.21
CA PHE A 90 -9.07 13.42 12.03
C PHE A 90 -7.89 12.78 11.28
N PHE A 91 -7.46 11.60 11.72
CA PHE A 91 -6.34 10.87 11.09
C PHE A 91 -6.72 10.25 9.73
N ALA A 92 -7.96 9.80 9.56
CA ALA A 92 -8.44 9.26 8.29
C ALA A 92 -8.43 10.32 7.18
N SER A 93 -8.70 11.58 7.51
CA SER A 93 -8.65 12.69 6.54
C SER A 93 -7.24 13.00 6.02
N LEU A 94 -6.19 12.66 6.78
CA LEU A 94 -4.81 13.04 6.48
C LEU A 94 -4.02 11.99 5.67
N ASP A 95 -4.38 10.71 5.73
CA ASP A 95 -3.41 9.65 5.36
C ASP A 95 -4.01 8.36 4.76
N THR A 96 -5.34 8.28 4.55
CA THR A 96 -6.01 7.03 4.12
C THR A 96 -5.53 6.50 2.76
N GLU A 97 -4.99 7.37 1.89
CA GLU A 97 -4.51 6.95 0.57
C GLU A 97 -3.13 6.28 0.59
N LYS A 98 -2.32 6.48 1.64
CA LYS A 98 -0.91 6.08 1.66
C LYS A 98 -0.70 4.56 1.61
N PHE A 99 -1.61 3.78 2.18
CA PHE A 99 -1.51 2.32 2.28
C PHE A 99 -2.55 1.55 1.45
N ASN A 100 -3.28 2.23 0.57
CA ASN A 100 -4.18 1.57 -0.39
C ASN A 100 -3.38 1.05 -1.60
N LEU A 101 -2.42 0.16 -1.32
CA LEU A 101 -1.51 -0.41 -2.30
C LEU A 101 -2.28 -1.38 -3.20
N LYS A 102 -2.10 -1.20 -4.50
CA LYS A 102 -2.53 -2.14 -5.53
C LYS A 102 -1.28 -2.84 -6.07
N LEU A 103 -1.40 -4.14 -6.33
CA LEU A 103 -0.35 -4.88 -7.00
C LEU A 103 -0.09 -4.30 -8.40
N PRO A 104 1.15 -4.33 -8.89
CA PRO A 104 1.46 -3.88 -10.25
C PRO A 104 0.72 -4.70 -11.31
N SER A 105 0.43 -4.07 -12.46
CA SER A 105 -0.20 -4.75 -13.60
C SER A 105 0.62 -5.92 -14.16
N GLU A 106 1.92 -5.93 -13.88
CA GLU A 106 2.87 -6.98 -14.24
C GLU A 106 2.50 -8.34 -13.65
N VAL A 107 1.78 -8.36 -12.52
CA VAL A 107 1.23 -9.59 -11.93
C VAL A 107 0.23 -10.23 -12.89
N ASP A 108 -0.71 -9.44 -13.42
CA ASP A 108 -1.71 -9.93 -14.38
C ASP A 108 -1.07 -10.32 -15.72
N GLU A 109 -0.07 -9.56 -16.16
CA GLU A 109 0.70 -9.89 -17.37
C GLU A 109 1.42 -11.23 -17.22
N TYR A 110 2.02 -11.49 -16.06
CA TYR A 110 2.70 -12.74 -15.77
C TYR A 110 1.74 -13.94 -15.90
N TYR A 111 0.55 -13.89 -15.31
CA TYR A 111 -0.41 -15.00 -15.43
C TYR A 111 -0.89 -15.23 -16.87
N LYS A 112 -1.05 -14.15 -17.66
CA LYS A 112 -1.34 -14.27 -19.10
C LYS A 112 -0.19 -14.92 -19.88
N ILE A 113 1.06 -14.65 -19.50
CA ILE A 113 2.24 -15.26 -20.11
C ILE A 113 2.36 -16.72 -19.66
N LYS A 114 2.10 -17.01 -18.38
CA LYS A 114 2.08 -18.36 -17.82
C LYS A 114 1.12 -19.27 -18.57
N GLU A 115 -0.13 -18.85 -18.78
CA GLU A 115 -1.13 -19.58 -19.55
C GLU A 115 -0.66 -19.84 -21.00
N LYS A 116 -0.01 -18.86 -21.64
CA LYS A 116 0.57 -19.02 -22.97
C LYS A 116 1.74 -20.01 -22.99
N CYS A 117 2.58 -20.01 -21.96
CA CYS A 117 3.69 -20.96 -21.84
C CYS A 117 3.19 -22.38 -21.57
N GLU A 118 2.21 -22.54 -20.67
CA GLU A 118 1.58 -23.83 -20.35
C GLU A 118 0.88 -24.42 -21.59
N SER A 119 0.12 -23.60 -22.33
CA SER A 119 -0.47 -24.03 -23.61
C SER A 119 0.56 -24.33 -24.71
N ALA A 120 1.77 -23.76 -24.62
CA ALA A 120 2.90 -24.10 -25.47
C ALA A 120 3.69 -25.34 -24.99
N GLY A 121 3.20 -26.04 -23.95
CA GLY A 121 3.79 -27.28 -23.44
C GLY A 121 4.87 -27.09 -22.37
N TRP A 122 4.89 -25.93 -21.70
CA TRP A 122 5.76 -25.74 -20.53
C TRP A 122 5.19 -26.45 -19.29
N GLU A 123 6.03 -27.22 -18.61
CA GLU A 123 5.70 -27.82 -17.31
C GLU A 123 6.65 -27.31 -16.21
N PRO A 124 6.19 -27.19 -14.95
CA PRO A 124 7.06 -26.83 -13.82
C PRO A 124 8.29 -27.74 -13.70
N GLY A 125 9.47 -27.14 -13.50
CA GLY A 125 10.75 -27.85 -13.41
C GLY A 125 11.34 -28.30 -14.75
N SER A 126 10.65 -28.04 -15.88
CA SER A 126 11.17 -28.36 -17.22
C SER A 126 12.40 -27.51 -17.53
N LYS A 127 13.51 -28.20 -17.81
CA LYS A 127 14.72 -27.55 -18.35
C LYS A 127 14.63 -27.53 -19.87
N PRO A 128 15.16 -26.48 -20.54
CA PRO A 128 15.20 -26.45 -22.00
C PRO A 128 16.02 -27.65 -22.52
N ALA A 129 15.45 -28.41 -23.46
CA ALA A 129 16.09 -29.60 -24.01
C ALA A 129 17.15 -29.23 -25.05
N THR A 130 16.95 -28.12 -25.77
CA THR A 130 17.88 -27.63 -26.80
C THR A 130 18.41 -26.22 -26.50
N PRO A 131 19.61 -25.85 -27.00
CA PRO A 131 20.14 -24.49 -26.87
C PRO A 131 19.24 -23.41 -27.50
N GLN A 132 18.49 -23.75 -28.55
CA GLN A 132 17.54 -22.87 -29.21
C GLN A 132 16.32 -22.59 -28.33
N GLU A 133 15.78 -23.61 -27.66
CA GLU A 133 14.72 -23.44 -26.65
C GLU A 133 15.22 -22.72 -25.40
N ALA A 134 16.51 -22.85 -25.04
CA ALA A 134 17.10 -22.06 -23.96
C ALA A 134 17.16 -20.56 -24.30
N ALA A 135 17.30 -20.22 -25.59
CA ALA A 135 17.42 -18.85 -26.04
C ALA A 135 16.07 -18.13 -26.16
N ASN A 136 15.02 -18.79 -26.65
CA ASN A 136 13.70 -18.17 -26.92
C ASN A 136 12.50 -19.06 -26.55
N GLY A 137 12.72 -20.16 -25.85
CA GLY A 137 11.65 -21.09 -25.51
C GLY A 137 10.76 -20.62 -24.34
N PRO A 138 9.63 -21.31 -24.11
CA PRO A 138 8.66 -20.97 -23.08
C PRO A 138 9.27 -20.80 -21.68
N HIS A 139 10.26 -21.63 -21.34
CA HIS A 139 10.97 -21.56 -20.07
C HIS A 139 11.62 -20.18 -19.84
N ARG A 140 12.31 -19.65 -20.86
CA ARG A 140 12.96 -18.33 -20.74
C ARG A 140 11.93 -17.20 -20.68
N VAL A 141 10.88 -17.27 -21.50
CA VAL A 141 9.81 -16.27 -21.52
C VAL A 141 9.12 -16.20 -20.15
N MET A 142 8.88 -17.36 -19.54
CA MET A 142 8.32 -17.49 -18.20
C MET A 142 9.26 -16.88 -17.12
N ALA A 143 10.55 -17.20 -17.17
CA ALA A 143 11.54 -16.63 -16.26
C ALA A 143 11.65 -15.10 -16.41
N GLN A 144 11.64 -14.57 -17.63
CA GLN A 144 11.67 -13.14 -17.89
C GLN A 144 10.41 -12.43 -17.38
N ALA A 145 9.23 -13.03 -17.57
CA ALA A 145 7.98 -12.50 -17.07
C ALA A 145 7.97 -12.42 -15.53
N LEU A 146 8.42 -13.49 -14.85
CA LEU A 146 8.52 -13.49 -13.39
C LEU A 146 9.53 -12.45 -12.89
N MET A 147 10.68 -12.32 -13.56
CA MET A 147 11.67 -11.28 -13.23
C MET A 147 11.09 -9.87 -13.41
N LYS A 148 10.30 -9.63 -14.46
CA LYS A 148 9.63 -8.34 -14.69
C LYS A 148 8.66 -8.01 -13.55
N ARG A 149 7.84 -8.98 -13.12
CA ARG A 149 6.95 -8.87 -11.95
C ARG A 149 7.74 -8.51 -10.69
N ALA A 150 8.76 -9.30 -10.35
CA ALA A 150 9.60 -9.06 -9.18
C ALA A 150 10.29 -7.67 -9.20
N ILE A 151 10.68 -7.17 -10.37
CA ILE A 151 11.26 -5.82 -10.51
C ILE A 151 10.21 -4.74 -10.21
N ALA A 152 8.97 -4.93 -10.65
CA ALA A 152 7.86 -3.99 -10.43
C ALA A 152 7.41 -3.95 -8.97
N ASP A 153 7.59 -5.03 -8.21
CA ASP A 153 7.24 -5.09 -6.78
C ASP A 153 8.24 -4.36 -5.87
N ILE A 154 9.47 -4.14 -6.33
CA ILE A 154 10.56 -3.55 -5.52
C ILE A 154 10.21 -2.19 -4.93
N PRO A 155 9.66 -1.21 -5.68
CA PRO A 155 9.27 0.08 -5.11
C PRO A 155 8.28 -0.06 -3.96
N ILE A 156 7.32 -0.98 -4.08
CA ILE A 156 6.29 -1.24 -3.07
C ILE A 156 6.94 -1.89 -1.83
N LEU A 157 7.79 -2.88 -2.05
CA LEU A 157 8.54 -3.56 -1.00
C LEU A 157 9.45 -2.59 -0.23
N GLN A 158 10.18 -1.72 -0.94
CA GLN A 158 11.01 -0.68 -0.33
C GLN A 158 10.18 0.34 0.44
N HIS A 159 8.99 0.69 -0.07
CA HIS A 159 8.08 1.60 0.63
C HIS A 159 7.63 1.01 1.98
N ILE A 160 7.13 -0.23 2.00
CA ILE A 160 6.71 -0.90 3.23
C ILE A 160 7.88 -1.06 4.21
N GLN A 161 9.05 -1.50 3.74
CA GLN A 161 10.24 -1.65 4.60
C GLN A 161 10.68 -0.33 5.23
N LYS A 162 10.58 0.78 4.49
CA LYS A 162 10.93 2.11 4.99
C LYS A 162 9.92 2.62 6.03
N GLU A 163 8.64 2.36 5.82
CA GLU A 163 7.55 2.83 6.68
C GLU A 163 7.38 1.98 7.95
N SER A 164 7.73 0.69 7.91
CA SER A 164 7.57 -0.27 9.02
C SER A 164 8.04 0.23 10.40
N PRO A 165 9.29 0.69 10.59
CA PRO A 165 9.74 1.15 11.92
C PRO A 165 9.03 2.43 12.38
N GLY A 166 8.69 3.32 11.44
CA GLY A 166 7.97 4.56 11.72
C GLY A 166 6.54 4.28 12.18
N MET A 167 5.85 3.40 11.46
CA MET A 167 4.47 3.06 11.75
C MET A 167 4.31 2.30 13.07
N ASN A 168 5.19 1.33 13.34
CA ASN A 168 5.22 0.63 14.63
C ASN A 168 5.42 1.59 15.81
N LYS A 169 6.32 2.57 15.64
CA LYS A 169 6.56 3.59 16.67
C LYS A 169 5.34 4.48 16.87
N LEU A 170 4.74 5.01 15.79
CA LEU A 170 3.54 5.84 15.86
C LEU A 170 2.39 5.11 16.57
N TYR A 171 2.18 3.84 16.27
CA TYR A 171 1.13 3.04 16.92
C TYR A 171 1.41 2.85 18.42
N SER A 172 2.63 2.46 18.80
CA SER A 172 3.01 2.30 20.22
C SER A 172 2.89 3.60 21.04
N GLN A 173 2.97 4.76 20.39
CA GLN A 173 2.84 6.07 21.01
C GLN A 173 1.42 6.64 20.91
N SER A 174 0.46 5.88 20.37
CA SER A 174 -0.92 6.34 20.11
C SER A 174 -0.98 7.62 19.24
N MET A 175 -0.02 7.75 18.32
CA MET A 175 0.13 8.90 17.41
C MET A 175 -0.39 8.60 15.99
N CYS A 176 -1.00 7.43 15.78
CA CYS A 176 -1.75 7.11 14.58
C CYS A 176 -3.06 6.40 14.96
N SER A 177 -4.06 6.51 14.08
CA SER A 177 -5.34 5.82 14.26
C SER A 177 -5.21 4.31 14.10
N GLU A 178 -6.12 3.57 14.73
CA GLU A 178 -6.17 2.12 14.55
C GLU A 178 -6.49 1.74 13.09
N LYS A 179 -7.33 2.55 12.42
CA LYS A 179 -7.65 2.38 10.99
C LYS A 179 -6.39 2.46 10.12
N GLN A 180 -5.53 3.45 10.32
CA GLN A 180 -4.25 3.58 9.60
C GLN A 180 -3.31 2.41 9.90
N TRP A 181 -3.21 2.01 11.16
CA TRP A 181 -2.37 0.87 11.56
C TRP A 181 -2.83 -0.44 10.90
N ARG A 182 -4.14 -0.70 10.89
CA ARG A 182 -4.72 -1.86 10.20
C ARG A 182 -4.53 -1.78 8.69
N ALA A 183 -4.61 -0.59 8.08
CA ALA A 183 -4.34 -0.41 6.67
C ALA A 183 -2.87 -0.74 6.33
N TYR A 184 -1.92 -0.28 7.15
CA TYR A 184 -0.51 -0.66 7.03
C TYR A 184 -0.32 -2.18 7.16
N GLN A 185 -0.90 -2.83 8.19
CA GLN A 185 -0.78 -4.28 8.35
C GLN A 185 -1.35 -5.06 7.16
N LYS A 186 -2.48 -4.61 6.61
CA LYS A 186 -3.05 -5.21 5.40
C LYS A 186 -2.10 -5.08 4.21
N ALA A 187 -1.49 -3.92 4.04
CA ALA A 187 -0.51 -3.66 3.00
C ALA A 187 0.76 -4.51 3.17
N GLU A 188 1.27 -4.62 4.41
CA GLU A 188 2.40 -5.47 4.76
C GLU A 188 2.12 -6.96 4.51
N ALA A 189 0.93 -7.43 4.89
CA ALA A 189 0.49 -8.81 4.63
C ALA A 189 0.38 -9.10 3.13
N LEU A 190 -0.15 -8.15 2.34
CA LEU A 190 -0.22 -8.26 0.88
C LEU A 190 1.16 -8.38 0.26
N VAL A 191 2.09 -7.49 0.63
CA VAL A 191 3.48 -7.53 0.10
C VAL A 191 4.21 -8.79 0.54
N SER A 192 4.00 -9.26 1.78
CA SER A 192 4.60 -10.50 2.28
C SER A 192 4.10 -11.72 1.50
N ALA A 193 2.79 -11.79 1.25
CA ALA A 193 2.21 -12.84 0.43
C ALA A 193 2.77 -12.84 -0.99
N GLU A 194 2.91 -11.66 -1.60
CA GLU A 194 3.50 -11.51 -2.94
C GLU A 194 4.95 -11.99 -2.99
N VAL A 195 5.75 -11.66 -1.97
CA VAL A 195 7.15 -12.12 -1.87
C VAL A 195 7.25 -13.64 -1.84
N ASP A 196 6.38 -14.29 -1.07
CA ASP A 196 6.36 -15.73 -0.94
C ASP A 196 5.78 -16.43 -2.18
N GLU A 197 4.82 -15.81 -2.86
CA GLU A 197 4.30 -16.27 -4.14
C GLU A 197 5.38 -16.28 -5.23
N VAL A 198 6.12 -15.17 -5.40
CA VAL A 198 7.23 -15.08 -6.36
C VAL A 198 8.35 -16.07 -6.03
N ARG A 199 8.65 -16.30 -4.74
CA ARG A 199 9.60 -17.35 -4.32
C ARG A 199 9.13 -18.74 -4.73
N ARG A 200 7.87 -19.06 -4.44
CA ARG A 200 7.29 -20.35 -4.80
C ARG A 200 7.29 -20.57 -6.31
N GLU A 201 6.92 -19.55 -7.10
CA GLU A 201 6.88 -19.65 -8.55
C GLU A 201 8.28 -19.67 -9.19
N SER A 202 9.26 -18.97 -8.62
CA SER A 202 10.64 -19.05 -9.12
C SER A 202 11.23 -20.44 -8.89
N ASP A 203 10.96 -21.08 -7.75
CA ASP A 203 11.39 -22.47 -7.52
C ASP A 203 10.69 -23.48 -8.45
N GLN A 204 9.46 -23.19 -8.90
CA GLN A 204 8.79 -23.98 -9.94
C GLN A 204 9.44 -23.83 -11.32
N ILE A 205 10.01 -22.65 -11.62
CA ILE A 205 10.71 -22.42 -12.88
C ILE A 205 12.08 -23.09 -12.83
N GLU A 206 12.88 -22.77 -11.81
CA GLU A 206 14.21 -23.31 -11.62
C GLU A 206 14.47 -23.58 -10.13
N PRO A 207 14.77 -24.84 -9.74
CA PRO A 207 15.00 -25.19 -8.34
C PRO A 207 16.13 -24.36 -7.71
N GLY A 208 15.84 -23.67 -6.60
CA GLY A 208 16.80 -22.84 -5.86
C GLY A 208 16.86 -21.38 -6.33
N TRP A 209 16.11 -21.03 -7.37
CA TRP A 209 16.06 -19.66 -7.86
C TRP A 209 15.34 -18.70 -6.90
N SER A 210 14.48 -19.20 -6.00
CA SER A 210 13.79 -18.40 -4.98
C SER A 210 14.71 -17.60 -4.06
N GLN A 211 15.93 -18.12 -3.83
CA GLN A 211 16.94 -17.44 -3.01
C GLN A 211 17.62 -16.29 -3.74
N MET A 212 17.62 -16.32 -5.08
CA MET A 212 18.39 -15.40 -5.93
C MET A 212 17.54 -14.35 -6.63
N ILE A 213 16.28 -14.67 -6.95
CA ILE A 213 15.41 -13.83 -7.79
C ILE A 213 15.28 -12.40 -7.27
N TRP A 214 15.05 -12.22 -5.96
CA TRP A 214 14.90 -10.89 -5.36
C TRP A 214 16.20 -10.08 -5.38
N ARG A 215 17.35 -10.73 -5.18
CA ARG A 215 18.66 -10.06 -5.29
C ARG A 215 18.92 -9.59 -6.72
N GLN A 216 18.61 -10.45 -7.70
CA GLN A 216 18.74 -10.11 -9.12
C GLN A 216 17.78 -8.98 -9.49
N ALA A 217 16.51 -9.06 -9.10
CA ALA A 217 15.51 -8.03 -9.34
C ALA A 217 15.95 -6.68 -8.76
N MET A 218 16.51 -6.65 -7.54
CA MET A 218 17.07 -5.44 -6.92
C MET A 218 18.20 -4.82 -7.74
N GLN A 219 19.12 -5.63 -8.26
CA GLN A 219 20.19 -5.16 -9.14
C GLN A 219 19.62 -4.57 -10.45
N TYR A 220 18.66 -5.24 -11.07
CA TYR A 220 18.01 -4.76 -12.29
C TYR A 220 17.22 -3.47 -12.05
N HIS A 221 16.49 -3.37 -10.94
CA HIS A 221 15.76 -2.17 -10.57
C HIS A 221 16.70 -0.96 -10.41
N GLN A 222 17.84 -1.14 -9.73
CA GLN A 222 18.85 -0.09 -9.60
C GLN A 222 19.44 0.33 -10.94
N MET A 223 19.75 -0.63 -11.81
CA MET A 223 20.27 -0.36 -13.16
C MET A 223 19.25 0.42 -14.00
N LEU A 224 17.98 -0.01 -14.00
CA LEU A 224 16.90 0.66 -14.73
C LEU A 224 16.67 2.07 -14.21
N LYS A 225 16.65 2.26 -12.88
CA LYS A 225 16.52 3.57 -12.26
C LYS A 225 17.65 4.51 -12.69
N GLN A 226 18.90 4.04 -12.69
CA GLN A 226 20.04 4.83 -13.16
C GLN A 226 19.92 5.19 -14.65
N ARG A 227 19.49 4.26 -15.50
CA ARG A 227 19.27 4.53 -16.93
C ARG A 227 18.18 5.58 -17.13
N HIS A 228 17.03 5.44 -16.48
CA HIS A 228 15.94 6.41 -16.60
C HIS A 228 16.34 7.80 -16.10
N GLU A 229 17.12 7.88 -15.02
CA GLU A 229 17.63 9.16 -14.52
C GLU A 229 18.64 9.80 -15.50
N GLN A 230 19.49 9.00 -16.15
CA GLN A 230 20.42 9.49 -17.18
C GLN A 230 19.67 9.96 -18.44
N GLU A 231 18.67 9.21 -18.89
CA GLU A 231 17.82 9.58 -20.03
C GLU A 231 17.02 10.86 -19.73
N ALA A 232 16.44 10.98 -18.53
CA ALA A 232 15.75 12.19 -18.10
C ALA A 232 16.69 13.39 -18.09
N LYS A 233 17.89 13.26 -17.51
CA LYS A 233 18.91 14.32 -17.54
C LYS A 233 19.36 14.67 -18.95
N ALA A 234 19.47 13.69 -19.85
CA ALA A 234 19.84 13.94 -21.25
C ALA A 234 18.72 14.66 -22.01
N VAL A 235 17.46 14.31 -21.77
CA VAL A 235 16.29 15.00 -22.35
C VAL A 235 16.17 16.42 -21.80
N GLU A 236 16.35 16.61 -20.49
CA GLU A 236 16.36 17.94 -19.86
C GLU A 236 17.51 18.80 -20.38
N ALA A 237 18.72 18.25 -20.51
CA ALA A 237 19.87 18.96 -21.08
C ALA A 237 19.65 19.30 -22.57
N ALA A 238 19.04 18.40 -23.35
CA ALA A 238 18.69 18.66 -24.74
C ALA A 238 17.57 19.69 -24.87
N ALA A 239 16.57 19.69 -23.98
CA ALA A 239 15.52 20.69 -23.92
C ALA A 239 16.06 22.06 -23.50
N ALA A 240 16.94 22.10 -22.49
CA ALA A 240 17.64 23.31 -22.07
C ALA A 240 18.56 23.84 -23.18
N ALA A 241 19.27 22.98 -23.91
CA ALA A 241 20.08 23.39 -25.06
C ALA A 241 19.23 23.90 -26.23
N LYS A 242 18.02 23.36 -26.45
CA LYS A 242 17.07 23.89 -27.45
C LYS A 242 16.47 25.23 -27.03
N ASN A 243 16.23 25.45 -25.74
CA ASN A 243 15.72 26.71 -25.20
C ASN A 243 16.82 27.78 -25.02
N ALA A 244 18.08 27.38 -24.87
CA ALA A 244 19.25 28.26 -24.76
C ALA A 244 19.98 28.47 -26.09
N ALA A 245 19.68 27.68 -27.13
CA ALA A 245 20.05 28.05 -28.48
C ALA A 245 19.31 29.36 -28.81
N PRO A 246 20.01 30.47 -29.07
CA PRO A 246 19.33 31.66 -29.57
C PRO A 246 18.62 31.20 -30.84
N GLU A 247 17.29 31.39 -30.91
CA GLU A 247 16.63 31.51 -32.20
C GLU A 247 17.52 32.45 -32.99
N LYS A 248 18.26 31.92 -33.97
CA LYS A 248 18.71 32.71 -35.09
C LYS A 248 17.41 33.12 -35.75
N LYS A 249 16.79 34.18 -35.23
CA LYS A 249 15.76 34.94 -35.91
C LYS A 249 16.45 35.39 -37.19
N LYS A 250 16.36 34.57 -38.23
CA LYS A 250 16.66 34.98 -39.59
C LYS A 250 15.92 36.29 -39.73
N THR A 251 16.64 37.38 -39.97
CA THR A 251 16.02 38.68 -40.20
C THR A 251 14.95 38.50 -41.27
N PRO A 252 13.83 39.25 -41.23
CA PRO A 252 12.73 39.11 -42.20
C PRO A 252 13.21 39.09 -43.65
N GLU A 253 14.34 39.76 -43.92
CA GLU A 253 15.01 39.85 -45.20
C GLU A 253 15.67 38.53 -45.67
N GLU A 254 16.30 37.76 -44.78
CA GLU A 254 16.87 36.44 -45.15
C GLU A 254 15.78 35.40 -45.38
N LEU A 255 14.69 35.47 -44.60
CA LEU A 255 13.53 34.59 -44.78
C LEU A 255 12.78 34.92 -46.08
N ALA A 256 12.73 36.19 -46.47
CA ALA A 256 12.17 36.63 -47.75
C ALA A 256 13.03 36.14 -48.93
N LYS A 257 14.35 36.29 -48.86
CA LYS A 257 15.28 35.82 -49.91
C LYS A 257 15.23 34.30 -50.09
N GLU A 258 15.13 33.54 -49.02
CA GLU A 258 15.06 32.07 -49.10
C GLU A 258 13.72 31.59 -49.69
N LYS A 259 12.62 32.30 -49.40
CA LYS A 259 11.31 32.05 -50.02
C LYS A 259 11.26 32.47 -51.48
N GLU A 260 11.93 33.55 -51.86
CA GLU A 260 12.03 34.01 -53.25
C GLU A 260 12.85 33.02 -54.09
N ILE A 261 14.00 32.56 -53.58
CA ILE A 261 14.82 31.53 -54.24
C ILE A 261 14.05 30.20 -54.37
N ALA A 262 13.27 29.82 -53.35
CA ALA A 262 12.44 28.62 -53.40
C ALA A 262 11.28 28.76 -54.40
N ALA A 263 10.64 29.93 -54.46
CA ALA A 263 9.58 30.24 -55.41
C ALA A 263 10.10 30.28 -56.85
N GLU A 264 11.30 30.84 -57.08
CA GLU A 264 11.92 30.90 -58.39
C GLU A 264 12.31 29.50 -58.90
N LYS A 265 12.84 28.64 -58.02
CA LYS A 265 13.09 27.23 -58.38
C LYS A 265 11.81 26.46 -58.70
N ALA A 266 10.75 26.66 -57.92
CA ALA A 266 9.45 26.03 -58.18
C ALA A 266 8.83 26.53 -59.51
N ALA A 267 8.94 27.82 -59.81
CA ALA A 267 8.47 28.39 -61.07
C ALA A 267 9.25 27.85 -62.28
N GLN A 268 10.58 27.73 -62.16
CA GLN A 268 11.41 27.13 -63.21
C GLN A 268 11.10 25.64 -63.44
N GLU A 269 10.71 24.91 -62.40
CA GLU A 269 10.31 23.50 -62.53
C GLU A 269 8.96 23.34 -63.24
N LEU A 270 7.98 24.20 -62.91
CA LEU A 270 6.68 24.24 -63.60
C LEU A 270 6.81 24.63 -65.08
N LEU A 271 7.65 25.61 -65.42
CA LEU A 271 7.89 25.99 -66.82
C LEU A 271 8.52 24.84 -67.62
N LYS A 272 9.45 24.08 -67.02
CA LYS A 272 10.02 22.89 -67.66
C LYS A 272 9.02 21.75 -67.82
N GLN A 273 7.98 21.69 -66.98
CA GLN A 273 6.90 20.71 -67.12
C GLN A 273 5.92 21.14 -68.23
N GLU A 274 5.57 22.42 -68.32
CA GLU A 274 4.73 22.94 -69.41
C GLU A 274 5.37 22.78 -70.80
N GLU A 275 6.68 22.96 -70.94
CA GLU A 275 7.37 22.74 -72.22
C GLU A 275 7.36 21.27 -72.64
N LYS A 276 7.39 20.34 -71.68
CA LYS A 276 7.29 18.91 -71.94
C LYS A 276 5.88 18.50 -72.35
N GLU A 277 4.85 19.09 -71.73
CA GLU A 277 3.45 18.82 -72.09
C GLU A 277 3.08 19.42 -73.45
N LYS A 278 3.51 20.65 -73.76
CA LYS A 278 3.34 21.26 -75.10
C LYS A 278 4.10 20.49 -76.19
N GLY A 279 5.16 19.78 -75.84
CA GLY A 279 5.86 18.84 -76.72
C GLY A 279 5.09 17.53 -76.95
N GLN A 280 4.37 17.04 -75.94
CA GLN A 280 3.57 15.81 -76.03
C GLN A 280 2.24 16.00 -76.76
N ASP A 281 1.57 17.15 -76.61
CA ASP A 281 0.31 17.44 -77.34
C ASP A 281 0.51 17.61 -78.86
N LYS A 282 1.70 18.06 -79.29
CA LYS A 282 2.09 18.06 -80.71
C LYS A 282 2.47 16.67 -81.24
N ALA A 283 2.79 15.72 -80.36
CA ALA A 283 3.10 14.34 -80.74
C ALA A 283 1.84 13.46 -80.85
N PHE A 284 0.73 13.81 -80.19
CA PHE A 284 -0.52 13.03 -80.20
C PHE A 284 -1.46 13.36 -81.37
N THR A 285 -1.36 14.56 -81.97
CA THR A 285 -2.24 14.98 -83.08
C THR A 285 -1.77 14.53 -84.48
N GLY A 286 -0.70 13.73 -84.58
CA GLY A 286 -0.07 13.34 -85.85
C GLY A 286 -0.56 12.06 -86.53
N THR A 287 -1.42 11.24 -85.90
CA THR A 287 -1.74 9.90 -86.43
C THR A 287 -3.23 9.63 -86.51
N THR A 288 -3.94 10.36 -87.37
CA THR A 288 -5.24 9.91 -87.90
C THR A 288 -5.44 10.46 -89.31
N LYS A 289 -4.99 9.73 -90.33
CA LYS A 289 -5.68 9.58 -91.62
C LYS A 289 -4.91 8.64 -92.57
N LEU A 290 -5.71 7.71 -93.12
CA LEU A 290 -5.56 6.93 -94.36
C LEU A 290 -4.62 5.73 -94.32
#